data_AF-A0A520EH34-F1
#
_entry.id   AF-A0A520EH34-F1
#
_cell.length_a   1.000
_cell.length_b   1.000
_cell.length_c   1.000
_cell.angle_alpha   90.00
_cell.angle_beta   90.00
_cell.angle_gamma   90.00
#
_symmetry.space_group_name_H-M   'P 1'
#
loop_
_entity.id
_entity.type
_entity.pdbx_description
1 polymer ?
#
loop_
_entity_poly.entity_id
_entity_poly.type
_entity_poly.pdbx_seq_one_letter_code
_entity_poly.pdbx_strand_id
1 'polypeptide(L)'
;AAGGVDAPALAQTELGNLLFTLAREYGGTVLYDGTAVLLCTSVLASYLAVHNAASRYLFALGRERVLPVWLGRIHPRHASPHIGSITASVVAAVSLTGFAVAGADPYLSYAAGAIGLGTLGVIALQAAAALSVVVFFIGHPDRSVWRTAIAPGIGFLGFTTGLILAGTHYSVLTGSDSAVVNAVPVVLILAAILGVLVALRLRRTDPTTYAGIAAAYARS
;
A
#
# COMPACT_ATOMS: atom_id res chain seq x y z
N ALA A 1 -30.33 19.82 16.75
CA ALA A 1 -29.26 20.85 16.71
C ALA A 1 -27.96 20.20 16.24
N ALA A 2 -27.83 19.92 14.93
CA ALA A 2 -26.61 19.38 14.33
C ALA A 2 -25.59 20.50 13.97
N GLY A 3 -25.61 21.62 14.69
CA GLY A 3 -24.79 22.81 14.43
C GLY A 3 -24.38 23.53 15.71
N GLY A 4 -24.36 22.82 16.84
CA GLY A 4 -23.88 23.36 18.11
C GLY A 4 -22.45 22.88 18.36
N VAL A 5 -21.55 23.85 18.55
CA VAL A 5 -20.26 23.90 19.28
C VAL A 5 -19.56 22.63 19.83
N ASP A 6 -20.20 21.47 19.95
CA ASP A 6 -19.66 20.22 20.50
C ASP A 6 -19.39 19.12 19.46
N ALA A 7 -19.87 19.27 18.21
CA ALA A 7 -19.63 18.32 17.12
C ALA A 7 -18.13 18.02 16.82
N PRO A 8 -17.22 19.01 16.80
CA PRO A 8 -15.80 18.73 16.64
C PRO A 8 -15.17 18.06 17.87
N ALA A 9 -15.68 18.30 19.08
CA ALA A 9 -15.17 17.69 20.31
C ALA A 9 -15.53 16.19 20.40
N LEU A 10 -16.79 15.84 20.09
CA LEU A 10 -17.25 14.45 19.99
C LEU A 10 -16.54 13.68 18.87
N ALA A 11 -16.26 14.34 17.74
CA ALA A 11 -15.52 13.75 16.63
C ALA A 11 -14.08 13.36 16.99
N GLN A 12 -13.43 14.00 17.97
CA GLN A 12 -12.07 13.64 18.38
C GLN A 12 -12.03 12.45 19.35
N THR A 13 -13.08 12.23 20.14
CA THR A 13 -13.17 11.11 21.11
C THR A 13 -13.82 9.84 20.55
N GLU A 14 -14.69 9.95 19.54
CA GLU A 14 -15.51 8.84 19.04
C GLU A 14 -15.30 8.58 17.54
N LEU A 15 -14.13 8.85 16.95
CA LEU A 15 -13.90 8.81 15.47
C LEU A 15 -14.55 7.60 14.75
N GLY A 16 -14.42 6.39 15.28
CA GLY A 16 -15.01 5.18 14.69
C GLY A 16 -16.49 4.96 15.07
N ASN A 17 -16.92 5.48 16.21
CA ASN A 17 -18.25 5.25 16.77
C ASN A 17 -19.24 6.37 16.44
N LEU A 18 -18.77 7.54 16.04
CA LEU A 18 -19.59 8.72 15.75
C LEU A 18 -20.64 8.40 14.69
N LEU A 19 -20.24 7.70 13.62
CA LEU A 19 -21.14 7.28 12.56
C LEU A 19 -22.24 6.36 13.10
N PHE A 20 -21.89 5.44 14.00
CA PHE A 20 -22.81 4.51 14.64
C PHE A 20 -23.76 5.20 15.61
N THR A 21 -23.24 6.10 16.43
CA THR A 21 -24.02 6.91 17.38
C THR A 21 -25.03 7.77 16.63
N LEU A 22 -24.63 8.44 15.55
CA LEU A 22 -25.53 9.23 14.71
C LEU A 22 -26.57 8.36 13.99
N ALA A 23 -26.17 7.20 13.46
CA ALA A 23 -27.09 6.26 12.82
C ALA A 23 -28.16 5.77 13.81
N ARG A 24 -27.79 5.53 15.07
CA ARG A 24 -28.72 5.15 16.13
C ARG A 24 -29.62 6.31 16.57
N GLU A 25 -29.05 7.50 16.73
CA GLU A 25 -29.76 8.69 17.20
C GLU A 25 -30.84 9.17 16.20
N TYR A 26 -30.52 9.19 14.91
CA TYR A 26 -31.44 9.71 13.88
C TYR A 26 -32.21 8.62 13.11
N GLY A 27 -31.68 7.40 13.03
CA GLY A 27 -32.27 6.31 12.24
C GLY A 27 -32.74 5.11 13.05
N GLY A 28 -32.58 5.13 14.38
CA GLY A 28 -32.96 4.02 15.26
C GLY A 28 -32.07 2.78 15.10
N THR A 29 -32.49 1.68 15.73
CA THR A 29 -31.70 0.44 15.81
C THR A 29 -31.51 -0.25 14.46
N VAL A 30 -32.51 -0.20 13.57
CA VAL A 30 -32.44 -0.83 12.25
C VAL A 30 -31.33 -0.20 11.38
N LEU A 31 -31.20 1.12 11.40
CA LEU A 31 -30.15 1.81 10.65
C LEU A 31 -28.77 1.54 11.26
N TYR A 32 -28.67 1.48 12.60
CA TYR A 32 -27.44 1.10 13.29
C TYR A 32 -26.97 -0.30 12.88
N ASP A 33 -27.84 -1.32 12.96
CA ASP A 33 -27.51 -2.70 12.62
C ASP A 33 -27.15 -2.84 11.13
N GLY A 34 -27.90 -2.18 10.25
CA GLY A 34 -27.60 -2.15 8.82
C GLY A 34 -26.23 -1.55 8.52
N THR A 35 -25.89 -0.42 9.17
CA THR A 35 -24.57 0.22 9.03
C THR A 35 -23.46 -0.68 9.55
N ALA A 36 -23.68 -1.38 10.67
CA ALA A 36 -22.69 -2.29 11.25
C ALA A 36 -22.40 -3.48 10.33
N VAL A 37 -23.44 -4.10 9.76
CA VAL A 37 -23.29 -5.20 8.80
C VAL A 37 -22.57 -4.74 7.54
N LEU A 38 -22.92 -3.57 6.99
CA LEU A 38 -22.26 -3.00 5.82
C LEU A 38 -20.78 -2.68 6.09
N LEU A 39 -20.45 -2.12 7.25
CA LEU A 39 -19.06 -1.85 7.64
C LEU A 39 -18.26 -3.15 7.79
N CYS A 40 -18.80 -4.14 8.50
CA CYS A 40 -18.14 -5.43 8.68
C CYS A 40 -17.87 -6.11 7.32
N THR A 41 -18.85 -6.07 6.42
CA THR A 41 -18.74 -6.67 5.10
C THR A 41 -17.73 -5.92 4.22
N SER A 42 -17.72 -4.59 4.25
CA SER A 42 -16.79 -3.78 3.44
C SER A 42 -15.34 -3.93 3.90
N VAL A 43 -15.12 -4.00 5.21
CA VAL A 43 -13.79 -4.24 5.80
C VAL A 43 -13.31 -5.65 5.42
N LEU A 44 -14.17 -6.68 5.59
CA LEU A 44 -13.85 -8.04 5.18
C LEU A 44 -13.51 -8.13 3.69
N ALA A 45 -14.33 -7.52 2.82
CA ALA A 45 -14.11 -7.48 1.39
C ALA A 45 -12.79 -6.78 1.04
N SER A 46 -12.46 -5.67 1.72
CA SER A 46 -11.21 -4.93 1.53
C SER A 46 -9.99 -5.79 1.90
N TYR A 47 -10.03 -6.49 3.04
CA TYR A 47 -8.96 -7.41 3.43
C TYR A 47 -8.76 -8.54 2.42
N LEU A 48 -9.86 -9.15 1.96
CA LEU A 48 -9.79 -10.19 0.93
C LEU A 48 -9.22 -9.65 -0.39
N ALA A 49 -9.58 -8.44 -0.80
CA ALA A 49 -9.05 -7.80 -2.00
C ALA A 49 -7.55 -7.58 -1.90
N VAL A 50 -7.06 -7.04 -0.77
CA VAL A 50 -5.63 -6.83 -0.52
C VAL A 50 -4.86 -8.15 -0.52
N HIS A 51 -5.39 -9.19 0.14
CA HIS A 51 -4.76 -10.51 0.19
C HIS A 51 -4.63 -11.15 -1.21
N ASN A 52 -5.70 -11.04 -2.00
CA ASN A 52 -5.72 -11.54 -3.37
C ASN A 52 -4.78 -10.75 -4.29
N ALA A 53 -4.74 -9.42 -4.14
CA ALA A 53 -3.81 -8.58 -4.88
C ALA A 53 -2.35 -8.95 -4.55
N ALA A 54 -2.00 -9.03 -3.27
CA ALA A 54 -0.66 -9.40 -2.82
C ALA A 54 -0.22 -10.76 -3.38
N SER A 55 -1.11 -11.77 -3.31
CA SER A 55 -0.85 -13.10 -3.85
C SER A 55 -0.56 -13.09 -5.36
N ARG A 56 -1.34 -12.29 -6.13
CA ARG A 56 -1.16 -12.15 -7.58
C ARG A 56 0.13 -11.39 -7.93
N TYR A 57 0.49 -10.36 -7.16
CA TYR A 57 1.75 -9.64 -7.34
C TYR A 57 2.96 -10.53 -7.08
N LEU A 58 2.97 -11.27 -5.96
CA LEU A 58 4.05 -12.23 -5.66
C LEU A 58 4.19 -13.30 -6.74
N PHE A 59 3.06 -13.81 -7.25
CA PHE A 59 3.04 -14.76 -8.34
C PHE A 59 3.62 -14.17 -9.64
N ALA A 60 3.21 -12.96 -10.03
CA ALA A 60 3.70 -12.28 -11.22
C ALA A 60 5.22 -12.03 -11.14
N LEU A 61 5.70 -11.51 -10.00
CA LEU A 61 7.12 -11.26 -9.75
C LEU A 61 7.95 -12.56 -9.74
N GLY A 62 7.39 -13.67 -9.24
CA GLY A 62 8.03 -14.99 -9.30
C GLY A 62 8.11 -15.54 -10.73
N ARG A 63 7.09 -15.31 -11.55
CA ARG A 63 7.06 -15.72 -12.98
C ARG A 63 8.04 -14.91 -13.84
N GLU A 64 8.25 -13.64 -13.51
CA GLU A 64 9.23 -12.77 -14.15
C GLU A 64 10.65 -12.96 -13.60
N ARG A 65 10.86 -13.90 -12.67
CA ARG A 65 12.15 -14.20 -12.00
C ARG A 65 12.75 -13.01 -11.24
N VAL A 66 11.94 -12.01 -10.91
CA VAL A 66 12.31 -10.90 -10.01
C VAL A 66 12.36 -11.41 -8.57
N LEU A 67 11.43 -12.30 -8.21
CA LEU A 67 11.42 -13.06 -6.96
C LEU A 67 11.76 -14.54 -7.21
N PRO A 68 12.03 -15.34 -6.17
CA PRO A 68 12.29 -16.77 -6.31
C PRO A 68 11.23 -17.48 -7.16
N VAL A 69 11.68 -18.28 -8.13
CA VAL A 69 10.84 -18.92 -9.17
C VAL A 69 9.71 -19.79 -8.58
N TRP A 70 9.88 -20.30 -7.35
CA TRP A 70 8.84 -21.08 -6.67
C TRP A 70 7.58 -20.27 -6.37
N LEU A 71 7.66 -18.95 -6.17
CA LEU A 71 6.49 -18.08 -5.99
C LEU A 71 5.62 -17.98 -7.26
N GLY A 72 6.22 -18.23 -8.44
CA GLY A 72 5.53 -18.24 -9.72
C GLY A 72 4.81 -19.55 -10.05
N ARG A 73 4.69 -20.51 -9.12
CA ARG A 73 3.99 -21.78 -9.34
C ARG A 73 2.50 -21.66 -9.04
N ILE A 74 1.68 -22.24 -9.91
CA ILE A 74 0.23 -22.37 -9.71
C ILE A 74 -0.11 -23.72 -9.06
N HIS A 75 -1.25 -23.78 -8.37
CA HIS A 75 -1.77 -25.04 -7.86
C HIS A 75 -2.19 -25.95 -9.04
N PRO A 76 -1.76 -27.22 -9.08
CA PRO A 76 -1.98 -28.10 -10.24
C PRO A 76 -3.46 -28.37 -10.54
N ARG A 77 -4.33 -28.34 -9.52
CA ARG A 77 -5.78 -28.62 -9.66
C ARG A 77 -6.67 -27.38 -9.78
N HIS A 78 -6.26 -26.25 -9.20
CA HIS A 78 -7.11 -25.07 -9.04
C HIS A 78 -6.58 -23.85 -9.79
N ALA A 79 -5.41 -23.97 -10.43
CA ALA A 79 -4.70 -22.91 -11.14
C ALA A 79 -4.48 -21.63 -10.31
N SER A 80 -4.59 -21.71 -8.98
CA SER A 80 -4.49 -20.56 -8.07
C SER A 80 -3.05 -20.34 -7.58
N PRO A 81 -2.64 -19.10 -7.30
CA PRO A 81 -1.32 -18.77 -6.75
C PRO A 81 -1.27 -19.09 -5.23
N HIS A 82 -1.43 -20.38 -4.88
CA HIS A 82 -1.50 -20.83 -3.48
C HIS A 82 -0.26 -20.45 -2.67
N ILE A 83 0.92 -20.52 -3.29
CA ILE A 83 2.20 -20.16 -2.65
C ILE A 83 2.26 -18.66 -2.33
N GLY A 84 1.78 -17.81 -3.25
CA GLY A 84 1.69 -16.37 -3.01
C GLY A 84 0.78 -16.05 -1.82
N SER A 85 -0.36 -16.73 -1.72
CA SER A 85 -1.31 -16.58 -0.61
C SER A 85 -0.73 -17.05 0.74
N ILE A 86 -0.05 -18.19 0.76
CA ILE A 86 0.64 -18.68 1.97
C ILE A 86 1.72 -17.70 2.39
N THR A 87 2.52 -17.22 1.43
CA THR A 87 3.61 -16.26 1.71
C THR A 87 3.07 -14.95 2.28
N ALA A 88 2.01 -14.40 1.69
CA ALA A 88 1.36 -13.19 2.21
C ALA A 88 0.81 -13.40 3.63
N SER A 89 0.20 -14.56 3.90
CA SER A 89 -0.32 -14.91 5.23
C SER A 89 0.80 -15.03 6.27
N VAL A 90 1.91 -15.69 5.90
CA VAL A 90 3.09 -15.83 6.77
C VAL A 90 3.72 -14.47 7.05
N VAL A 91 3.86 -13.60 6.04
CA VAL A 91 4.38 -12.24 6.23
C VAL A 91 3.47 -11.44 7.17
N ALA A 92 2.15 -11.52 7.02
CA ALA A 92 1.21 -10.87 7.92
C ALA A 92 1.33 -11.40 9.35
N ALA A 93 1.38 -12.73 9.53
CA ALA A 93 1.52 -13.35 10.85
C ALA A 93 2.84 -12.99 11.54
N VAL A 94 3.96 -13.00 10.80
CA VAL A 94 5.28 -12.59 11.31
C VAL A 94 5.27 -11.12 11.70
N SER A 95 4.71 -10.26 10.85
CA SER A 95 4.62 -8.81 11.14
C SER A 95 3.80 -8.56 12.41
N LEU A 96 2.62 -9.19 12.52
CA LEU A 96 1.76 -9.11 13.71
C LEU A 96 2.48 -9.59 14.98
N THR A 97 3.19 -10.72 14.89
CA THR A 97 3.98 -11.25 16.00
C THR A 97 5.11 -10.30 16.38
N GLY A 98 5.74 -9.63 15.41
CA GLY A 98 6.75 -8.62 15.64
C GLY A 98 6.24 -7.45 16.49
N PHE A 99 5.03 -6.93 16.20
CA PHE A 99 4.39 -5.91 17.02
C PHE A 99 4.09 -6.41 18.44
N ALA A 100 3.57 -7.64 18.56
CA ALA A 100 3.24 -8.23 19.85
C ALA A 100 4.48 -8.43 20.75
N VAL A 101 5.57 -8.95 20.19
CA VAL A 101 6.83 -9.16 20.93
C VAL A 101 7.51 -7.84 21.30
N ALA A 102 7.34 -6.79 20.48
CA ALA A 102 7.86 -5.46 20.77
C ALA A 102 7.04 -4.69 21.83
N GLY A 103 6.03 -5.32 22.44
CA GLY A 103 5.20 -4.71 23.48
C GLY A 103 4.20 -3.67 22.96
N ALA A 104 4.00 -3.59 21.64
CA ALA A 104 3.01 -2.72 21.02
C ALA A 104 1.65 -3.43 20.94
N ASP A 105 0.56 -2.66 20.96
CA ASP A 105 -0.78 -3.22 20.79
C ASP A 105 -0.89 -3.92 19.41
N PRO A 106 -1.08 -5.25 19.36
CA PRO A 106 -1.04 -6.00 18.09
C PRO A 106 -2.16 -5.61 17.14
N TYR A 107 -3.23 -4.99 17.63
CA TYR A 107 -4.37 -4.61 16.81
C TYR A 107 -4.25 -3.15 16.34
N LEU A 108 -4.18 -2.21 17.28
CA LEU A 108 -4.15 -0.78 17.00
C LEU A 108 -2.83 -0.35 16.35
N SER A 109 -1.69 -0.84 16.88
CA SER A 109 -0.38 -0.44 16.35
C SER A 109 -0.11 -1.07 14.98
N TYR A 110 -0.54 -2.32 14.79
CA TYR A 110 -0.45 -2.98 13.50
C TYR A 110 -1.36 -2.29 12.47
N ALA A 111 -2.61 -2.00 12.82
CA ALA A 111 -3.54 -1.34 11.92
C ALA A 111 -3.03 0.06 11.51
N ALA A 112 -2.61 0.88 12.49
CA ALA A 112 -2.07 2.21 12.23
C ALA A 112 -0.79 2.15 11.39
N GLY A 113 0.15 1.26 11.73
CA GLY A 113 1.39 1.07 10.97
C GLY A 113 1.14 0.55 9.56
N ALA A 114 0.22 -0.41 9.38
CA ALA A 114 -0.12 -0.96 8.07
C ALA A 114 -0.79 0.09 7.16
N ILE A 115 -1.72 0.89 7.69
CA ILE A 115 -2.35 1.99 6.96
C ILE A 115 -1.29 3.02 6.57
N GLY A 116 -0.49 3.49 7.53
CA GLY A 116 0.56 4.48 7.26
C GLY A 116 1.58 3.98 6.24
N LEU A 117 2.02 2.73 6.35
CA LEU A 117 2.95 2.11 5.40
C LEU A 117 2.32 1.99 4.01
N GLY A 118 1.05 1.58 3.93
CA GLY A 118 0.30 1.50 2.69
C GLY A 118 0.20 2.87 2.00
N THR A 119 -0.13 3.92 2.76
CA THR A 119 -0.18 5.29 2.26
C THR A 119 1.17 5.75 1.73
N LEU A 120 2.26 5.58 2.50
CA LEU A 120 3.59 5.93 2.03
C LEU A 120 3.98 5.14 0.77
N GLY A 121 3.66 3.85 0.72
CA GLY A 121 3.92 3.00 -0.43
C GLY A 121 3.19 3.48 -1.69
N VAL A 122 1.91 3.84 -1.57
CA VAL A 122 1.12 4.39 -2.69
C VAL A 122 1.70 5.71 -3.18
N ILE A 123 2.05 6.63 -2.28
CA ILE A 123 2.65 7.91 -2.64
C ILE A 123 4.00 7.70 -3.33
N ALA A 124 4.82 6.77 -2.83
CA ALA A 124 6.09 6.42 -3.44
C ALA A 124 5.90 5.83 -4.85
N LEU A 125 4.90 4.96 -5.05
CA LEU A 125 4.56 4.43 -6.37
C LEU A 125 4.08 5.53 -7.33
N GLN A 126 3.28 6.48 -6.85
CA GLN A 126 2.83 7.64 -7.62
C GLN A 126 4.01 8.54 -8.04
N ALA A 127 4.95 8.79 -7.13
CA ALA A 127 6.18 9.51 -7.44
C ALA A 127 7.01 8.77 -8.50
N ALA A 128 7.24 7.46 -8.31
CA ALA A 128 7.98 6.64 -9.26
C ALA A 128 7.31 6.60 -10.65
N ALA A 129 5.98 6.52 -10.71
CA ALA A 129 5.23 6.57 -11.95
C ALA A 129 5.38 7.92 -12.66
N ALA A 130 5.25 9.03 -11.93
CA ALA A 130 5.44 10.37 -12.46
C ALA A 130 6.85 10.56 -13.03
N LEU A 131 7.88 10.10 -12.30
CA LEU A 131 9.27 10.11 -12.77
C LEU A 131 9.46 9.25 -14.03
N SER A 132 8.86 8.06 -14.07
CA SER A 132 8.96 7.13 -15.20
C SER A 132 8.43 7.75 -16.48
N VAL A 133 7.33 8.51 -16.41
CA VAL A 133 6.78 9.25 -17.56
C VAL A 133 7.78 10.29 -18.06
N VAL A 134 8.34 11.11 -17.16
CA VAL A 134 9.35 12.12 -17.54
C VAL A 134 10.52 11.45 -18.25
N VAL A 135 11.10 10.41 -17.66
CA VAL A 135 12.26 9.69 -18.21
C VAL A 135 11.95 9.05 -19.55
N PHE A 136 10.78 8.44 -19.72
CA PHE A 136 10.37 7.81 -20.97
C PHE A 136 10.32 8.79 -22.16
N PHE A 137 9.88 10.03 -21.92
CA PHE A 137 9.74 11.04 -22.97
C PHE A 137 11.00 11.88 -23.24
N ILE A 138 12.08 11.74 -22.45
CA ILE A 138 13.37 12.41 -22.74
C ILE A 138 13.90 12.02 -24.13
N GLY A 139 13.60 10.81 -24.62
CA GLY A 139 14.01 10.32 -25.95
C GLY A 139 12.96 10.43 -27.06
N HIS A 140 11.76 10.95 -26.78
CA HIS A 140 10.64 11.01 -27.74
C HIS A 140 9.99 12.41 -27.75
N PRO A 141 10.67 13.42 -28.33
CA PRO A 141 10.27 14.82 -28.25
C PRO A 141 9.03 15.20 -29.07
N ASP A 142 8.43 14.29 -29.85
CA ASP A 142 7.32 14.56 -30.77
C ASP A 142 5.97 14.89 -30.08
N ARG A 143 5.94 15.13 -28.77
CA ARG A 143 4.72 15.42 -28.00
C ARG A 143 4.85 16.68 -27.16
N SER A 144 3.71 17.26 -26.79
CA SER A 144 3.67 18.53 -26.06
C SER A 144 4.40 18.45 -24.72
N VAL A 145 5.40 19.31 -24.55
CA VAL A 145 6.25 19.43 -23.35
C VAL A 145 5.43 19.56 -22.07
N TRP A 146 4.26 20.21 -22.15
CA TRP A 146 3.33 20.32 -21.03
C TRP A 146 2.87 18.95 -20.51
N ARG A 147 2.51 18.02 -21.42
CA ARG A 147 1.98 16.70 -21.05
C ARG A 147 3.08 15.69 -20.75
N THR A 148 4.27 15.87 -21.30
CA THR A 148 5.37 14.89 -21.19
C THR A 148 6.39 15.21 -20.11
N ALA A 149 6.61 16.48 -19.79
CA ALA A 149 7.64 16.91 -18.85
C ALA A 149 7.08 17.76 -17.70
N ILE A 150 6.31 18.81 -18.01
CA ILE A 150 5.91 19.79 -16.99
C ILE A 150 4.86 19.21 -16.03
N ALA A 151 3.73 18.71 -16.55
CA ALA A 151 2.68 18.17 -15.69
C ALA A 151 3.15 16.94 -14.88
N PRO A 152 3.85 15.94 -15.47
CA PRO A 152 4.42 14.83 -14.71
C PRO A 152 5.52 15.28 -13.74
N GLY A 153 6.35 16.26 -14.11
CA GLY A 153 7.41 16.81 -13.26
C GLY A 153 6.87 17.50 -12.01
N ILE A 154 5.81 18.31 -12.14
CA ILE A 154 5.11 18.91 -10.99
C ILE A 154 4.52 17.81 -10.11
N GLY A 155 3.89 16.80 -10.71
CA GLY A 155 3.37 15.64 -9.97
C GLY A 155 4.46 14.91 -9.20
N PHE A 156 5.61 14.66 -9.82
CA PHE A 156 6.77 14.02 -9.18
C PHE A 156 7.25 14.82 -7.98
N LEU A 157 7.43 16.14 -8.13
CA LEU A 157 7.84 17.01 -7.03
C LEU A 157 6.82 17.02 -5.89
N GLY A 158 5.52 17.10 -6.22
CA GLY A 158 4.44 17.08 -5.24
C GLY A 158 4.39 15.77 -4.45
N PHE A 159 4.39 14.63 -5.13
CA PHE A 159 4.37 13.32 -4.46
C PHE A 159 5.65 13.06 -3.68
N THR A 160 6.82 13.46 -4.19
CA THR A 160 8.09 13.31 -3.47
C THR A 160 8.12 14.17 -2.21
N THR A 161 7.63 15.41 -2.29
CA THR A 161 7.51 16.30 -1.12
C THR A 161 6.55 15.71 -0.09
N GLY A 162 5.38 15.25 -0.53
CA GLY A 162 4.41 14.56 0.32
C GLY A 162 4.98 13.30 0.97
N LEU A 163 5.76 12.51 0.23
CA LEU A 163 6.42 11.31 0.75
C LEU A 163 7.42 11.65 1.87
N ILE A 164 8.25 12.68 1.65
CA ILE A 164 9.22 13.13 2.65
C ILE A 164 8.49 13.62 3.90
N LEU A 165 7.50 14.51 3.75
CA LEU A 165 6.74 15.05 4.87
C LEU A 165 5.98 13.97 5.64
N ALA A 166 5.31 13.05 4.94
CA ALA A 166 4.58 11.95 5.56
C ALA A 166 5.52 10.95 6.25
N GLY A 167 6.74 10.77 5.72
CA GLY A 167 7.78 9.96 6.35
C GLY A 167 8.37 10.60 7.60
N THR A 168 8.67 11.91 7.57
CA THR A 168 9.21 12.63 8.74
C THR A 168 8.17 12.87 9.83
N HIS A 169 6.90 13.00 9.46
CA HIS A 169 5.77 13.18 10.37
C HIS A 169 4.88 11.94 10.45
N TYR A 170 5.48 10.76 10.42
CA TYR A 170 4.75 9.50 10.42
C TYR A 170 3.92 9.27 11.70
N SER A 171 4.35 9.81 12.84
CA SER A 171 3.58 9.77 14.09
C SER A 171 2.25 10.50 13.98
N VAL A 172 2.18 11.57 13.17
CA VAL A 172 0.93 12.30 12.88
C VAL A 172 0.02 11.45 12.01
N LEU A 173 0.57 10.72 11.04
CA LEU A 173 -0.19 9.86 10.14
C LEU A 173 -0.79 8.64 10.86
N THR A 174 -0.04 8.10 11.83
CA THR A 174 -0.45 6.92 12.60
C THR A 174 -1.19 7.25 13.89
N GLY A 175 -1.16 8.52 14.33
CA GLY A 175 -1.73 8.95 15.60
C GLY A 175 -1.07 8.27 16.81
N SER A 176 0.18 7.80 16.67
CA SER A 176 0.88 7.00 17.67
C SER A 176 2.31 7.49 17.88
N ASP A 177 2.68 7.66 19.15
CA ASP A 177 4.06 7.95 19.57
C ASP A 177 4.90 6.68 19.77
N SER A 178 4.35 5.50 19.46
CA SER A 178 5.08 4.23 19.58
C SER A 178 6.29 4.20 18.65
N ALA A 179 7.47 3.99 19.22
CA ALA A 179 8.72 3.86 18.46
C ALA A 179 8.68 2.71 17.44
N VAL A 180 7.94 1.62 17.75
CA VAL A 180 7.78 0.46 16.87
C VAL A 180 6.99 0.83 15.62
N VAL A 181 5.88 1.55 15.80
CA VAL A 181 5.06 2.06 14.68
C VAL A 181 5.87 3.04 13.84
N ASN A 182 6.56 3.97 14.49
CA ASN A 182 7.36 4.99 13.80
C ASN A 182 8.60 4.45 13.09
N ALA A 183 9.03 3.21 13.39
CA ALA A 183 10.09 2.51 12.66
C ALA A 183 9.58 1.80 11.38
N VAL A 184 8.28 1.59 11.22
CA VAL A 184 7.68 0.87 10.08
C VAL A 184 8.09 1.43 8.71
N PRO A 185 8.21 2.76 8.49
CA PRO A 185 8.66 3.31 7.21
C PRO A 185 10.04 2.81 6.75
N VAL A 186 10.90 2.36 7.67
CA VAL A 186 12.21 1.77 7.33
C VAL A 186 12.03 0.53 6.43
N VAL A 187 10.97 -0.25 6.61
CA VAL A 187 10.65 -1.40 5.76
C VAL A 187 10.47 -0.98 4.30
N LEU A 188 9.84 0.18 4.06
CA LEU A 188 9.66 0.71 2.71
C LEU A 188 11.00 1.09 2.07
N ILE A 189 11.89 1.72 2.83
CA ILE A 189 13.24 2.08 2.37
C ILE A 189 14.04 0.82 2.03
N LEU A 190 14.00 -0.20 2.89
CA LEU A 190 14.66 -1.47 2.65
C LEU A 190 14.11 -2.18 1.40
N ALA A 191 12.78 -2.16 1.21
CA ALA A 191 12.13 -2.72 0.04
C ALA A 191 12.55 -1.99 -1.26
N ALA A 192 12.63 -0.65 -1.22
CA ALA A 192 13.10 0.15 -2.36
C ALA A 192 14.56 -0.17 -2.72
N ILE A 193 15.44 -0.24 -1.72
CA ILE A 193 16.85 -0.62 -1.90
C ILE A 193 16.94 -2.03 -2.49
N LEU A 194 16.22 -3.00 -1.93
CA LEU A 194 16.20 -4.37 -2.42
C LEU A 194 15.72 -4.43 -3.88
N GLY A 195 14.66 -3.68 -4.22
CA GLY A 195 14.15 -3.58 -5.59
C GLY A 195 15.21 -3.06 -6.57
N VAL A 196 15.92 -1.99 -6.21
CA VAL A 196 17.03 -1.43 -7.02
C VAL A 196 18.16 -2.45 -7.17
N LEU A 197 18.56 -3.12 -6.08
CA LEU A 197 19.62 -4.13 -6.11
C LEU A 197 19.26 -5.32 -7.00
N VAL A 198 18.02 -5.81 -6.91
CA VAL A 198 17.52 -6.89 -7.77
C VAL A 198 17.49 -6.46 -9.23
N ALA A 199 17.01 -5.26 -9.54
CA ALA A 199 17.01 -4.73 -10.90
C ALA A 199 18.42 -4.62 -11.49
N LEU A 200 19.38 -4.10 -10.71
CA LEU A 200 20.78 -3.98 -11.12
C LEU A 200 21.47 -5.34 -11.28
N ARG A 201 21.18 -6.30 -10.39
CA ARG A 201 21.68 -7.67 -10.51
C ARG A 201 21.15 -8.32 -11.78
N LEU A 202 19.85 -8.25 -12.03
CA LEU A 202 19.21 -8.85 -13.21
C LEU A 202 19.77 -8.28 -14.51
N ARG A 203 19.98 -6.95 -14.56
CA ARG A 203 20.64 -6.28 -15.69
C ARG A 203 22.04 -6.82 -15.98
N ARG A 204 22.76 -7.30 -14.97
CA ARG A 204 24.13 -7.86 -15.11
C ARG A 204 24.15 -9.36 -15.37
N THR A 205 23.29 -10.14 -14.72
CA THR A 205 23.36 -11.61 -14.76
C THR A 205 22.45 -12.25 -15.80
N ASP A 206 21.31 -11.65 -16.12
CA ASP A 206 20.38 -12.17 -17.12
C ASP A 206 19.74 -11.03 -17.94
N PRO A 207 20.49 -10.48 -18.90
CA PRO A 207 20.01 -9.39 -19.76
C PRO A 207 18.79 -9.79 -20.58
N THR A 208 18.61 -11.08 -20.87
CA THR A 208 17.49 -11.59 -21.67
C THR A 208 16.17 -11.51 -20.90
N THR A 209 16.16 -11.86 -19.61
CA THR A 209 14.99 -11.69 -18.74
C THR A 209 14.69 -10.21 -18.51
N TYR A 210 15.71 -9.37 -18.28
CA TYR A 210 15.54 -7.93 -18.13
C TYR A 210 14.94 -7.26 -19.39
N ALA A 211 15.45 -7.62 -20.58
CA ALA A 211 14.91 -7.17 -21.85
C ALA A 211 13.49 -7.71 -22.11
N GLY A 212 13.19 -8.94 -21.67
CA GLY A 212 11.87 -9.54 -21.74
C GLY A 212 10.80 -8.78 -20.96
N ILE A 213 11.14 -8.31 -19.74
CA ILE A 213 10.26 -7.45 -18.94
C ILE A 213 10.00 -6.13 -19.66
N ALA A 214 11.05 -5.47 -20.17
CA ALA A 214 10.91 -4.21 -20.91
C ALA A 214 10.09 -4.37 -22.21
N ALA A 215 10.27 -5.48 -22.94
CA ALA A 215 9.59 -5.74 -24.21
C ALA A 215 8.14 -6.22 -24.03
N ALA A 216 7.79 -6.86 -22.91
CA ALA A 216 6.40 -7.23 -22.59
C ALA A 216 5.52 -5.98 -22.39
N TYR A 217 6.05 -4.95 -21.73
CA TYR A 217 5.35 -3.67 -21.54
C TYR A 217 5.21 -2.84 -22.81
N ALA A 218 6.10 -2.98 -23.80
CA ALA A 218 6.02 -2.25 -25.06
C ALA A 218 4.98 -2.81 -26.05
N ARG A 219 4.42 -4.00 -25.79
CA ARG A 219 3.48 -4.70 -26.69
C ARG A 219 2.03 -4.75 -26.18
N SER A 220 1.75 -4.21 -24.99
CA SER A 220 0.41 -4.05 -24.40
C SER A 220 -0.08 -2.63 -24.54
#